data_AF-A0A536GVB5-F1
#
_entry.id   AF-A0A536GVB5-F1
#
_cell.length_a   1.000
_cell.length_b   1.000
_cell.length_c   1.000
_cell.angle_alpha   90.00
_cell.angle_beta   90.00
_cell.angle_gamma   90.00
#
_symmetry.space_group_name_H-M   'P 1'
#
loop_
_entity.id
_entity.type
_entity.pdbx_description
1 polymer ?
#
loop_
_entity_poly.entity_id
_entity_poly.type
_entity_poly.pdbx_seq_one_letter_code
_entity_poly.pdbx_strand_id
1 'polypeptide(L)'
;MTGLQLAFIRAHNQLVDRLRADGVPDSDLFEDARLALVWHYQWVILHDFLPTLVGNELTATVLQEGPRFYRLEGEPYIPVEFADAAYRYGHSQIKADYQLQHGGPRRPVFPDLAGFRPLAPDHAVEWQLLFDVPGQPPAQRAKPIDGQLPASLIRLPESITGAVEVNAYRSLAARDLHRGQGTGLPSGEAVAHAVGAKPLTRAELALGDWRGETPLWLYVLREAAVHGGGDRLGEVGGRIVAEVLVEIVRNDPESYLANNPSWRPTLPSHQRGTFKIRDLLVPAS
;
A
#
# COMPACT_ATOMS: atom_id res chain seq x y z
N MET A 1 -7.48 8.87 4.07
CA MET A 1 -8.34 7.71 3.73
C MET A 1 -9.70 8.13 3.17
N THR A 2 -10.46 9.04 3.80
CA THR A 2 -11.79 9.48 3.33
C THR A 2 -11.82 9.96 1.86
N GLY A 3 -10.81 10.72 1.42
CA GLY A 3 -10.73 11.13 0.02
C GLY A 3 -10.67 9.96 -0.96
N LEU A 4 -9.92 8.90 -0.62
CA LEU A 4 -9.81 7.70 -1.46
C LEU A 4 -11.16 6.99 -1.58
N GLN A 5 -11.89 6.83 -0.47
CA GLN A 5 -13.24 6.26 -0.48
C GLN A 5 -14.18 7.04 -1.41
N LEU A 6 -14.15 8.38 -1.33
CA LEU A 6 -14.95 9.23 -2.22
C LEU A 6 -14.56 9.02 -3.70
N ALA A 7 -13.28 8.88 -4.01
CA ALA A 7 -12.83 8.62 -5.37
C ALA A 7 -13.35 7.27 -5.90
N PHE A 8 -13.32 6.22 -5.08
CA PHE A 8 -13.86 4.90 -5.46
C PHE A 8 -15.38 4.91 -5.65
N ILE A 9 -16.12 5.65 -4.82
CA ILE A 9 -17.57 5.85 -5.01
C ILE A 9 -17.85 6.55 -6.34
N ARG A 10 -17.05 7.56 -6.70
CA ARG A 10 -17.19 8.25 -7.99
C ARG A 10 -16.84 7.34 -9.18
N ALA A 11 -15.79 6.54 -9.06
CA ALA A 11 -15.41 5.57 -10.07
C ALA A 11 -16.51 4.50 -10.27
N HIS A 12 -17.14 4.02 -9.18
CA HIS A 12 -18.31 3.16 -9.26
C HIS A 12 -19.45 3.82 -10.04
N ASN A 13 -19.80 5.07 -9.74
CA ASN A 13 -20.86 5.78 -10.46
C ASN A 13 -20.54 5.95 -11.95
N GLN A 14 -19.28 6.20 -12.29
CA GLN A 14 -18.84 6.28 -13.68
C GLN A 14 -18.99 4.92 -14.40
N LEU A 15 -18.73 3.81 -13.72
CA LEU A 15 -18.96 2.46 -14.25
C LEU A 15 -20.46 2.18 -14.44
N VAL A 16 -21.32 2.61 -13.51
CA VAL A 16 -22.79 2.52 -13.66
C VAL A 16 -23.23 3.25 -14.93
N ASP A 17 -22.77 4.49 -15.14
CA ASP A 17 -23.14 5.27 -16.32
C ASP A 17 -22.62 4.64 -17.61
N ARG A 18 -21.41 4.08 -17.58
CA ARG A 18 -20.83 3.36 -18.71
C ARG A 18 -21.62 2.10 -19.07
N LEU A 19 -21.95 1.27 -18.07
CA LEU A 19 -22.70 0.02 -18.26
C LEU A 19 -24.13 0.29 -18.73
N ARG A 20 -24.76 1.35 -18.23
CA ARG A 20 -26.07 1.81 -18.73
C ARG A 20 -25.99 2.18 -20.21
N ALA A 21 -24.93 2.87 -20.63
CA ALA A 21 -24.71 3.20 -22.04
C ALA A 21 -24.44 1.96 -22.91
N ASP A 22 -23.92 0.87 -22.33
CA ASP A 22 -23.75 -0.43 -22.98
C ASP A 22 -25.03 -1.28 -23.00
N GLY A 23 -26.13 -0.79 -22.42
CA GLY A 23 -27.43 -1.44 -22.43
C GLY A 23 -27.63 -2.49 -21.34
N VAL A 24 -26.80 -2.49 -20.29
CA VAL A 24 -26.99 -3.34 -19.10
C VAL A 24 -28.31 -2.95 -18.40
N PRO A 25 -29.16 -3.91 -18.01
CA PRO A 25 -30.42 -3.64 -17.31
C PRO A 25 -30.21 -2.90 -15.99
N ASP A 26 -31.12 -1.98 -15.64
CA ASP A 26 -31.08 -1.22 -14.39
C ASP A 26 -31.01 -2.11 -13.12
N SER A 27 -31.55 -3.34 -13.18
CA SER A 27 -31.49 -4.31 -12.09
C SER A 27 -30.08 -4.82 -11.78
N ASP A 28 -29.19 -4.78 -12.78
CA ASP A 28 -27.87 -5.42 -12.73
C ASP A 28 -26.75 -4.37 -12.58
N LEU A 29 -27.04 -3.09 -12.91
CA LEU A 29 -26.06 -2.00 -12.95
C LEU A 29 -25.20 -1.88 -11.68
N PHE A 30 -25.78 -2.06 -10.50
CA PHE A 30 -25.04 -1.92 -9.25
C PHE A 30 -24.02 -3.04 -9.07
N GLU A 31 -24.44 -4.30 -9.18
CA GLU A 31 -23.56 -5.44 -8.97
C GLU A 31 -22.50 -5.55 -10.08
N ASP A 32 -22.87 -5.27 -11.33
CA ASP A 32 -21.92 -5.25 -12.44
C ASP A 32 -20.90 -4.11 -12.30
N ALA A 33 -21.32 -2.92 -11.85
CA ALA A 33 -20.41 -1.81 -11.58
C ALA A 33 -19.50 -2.09 -10.37
N ARG A 34 -20.02 -2.74 -9.32
CA ARG A 34 -19.22 -3.21 -8.17
C ARG A 34 -18.14 -4.18 -8.64
N LEU A 35 -18.52 -5.22 -9.38
CA LEU A 35 -17.60 -6.24 -9.88
C LEU A 35 -16.55 -5.62 -10.82
N ALA A 36 -16.98 -4.76 -11.73
CA ALA A 36 -16.07 -4.04 -12.61
C ALA A 36 -15.08 -3.17 -11.80
N LEU A 37 -15.51 -2.46 -10.76
CA LEU A 37 -14.62 -1.66 -9.92
C LEU A 37 -13.62 -2.53 -9.16
N VAL A 38 -14.06 -3.68 -8.64
CA VAL A 38 -13.17 -4.66 -8.01
C VAL A 38 -12.09 -5.11 -9.00
N TRP A 39 -12.45 -5.42 -10.24
CA TRP A 39 -11.49 -5.83 -11.27
C TRP A 39 -10.50 -4.72 -11.64
N HIS A 40 -10.97 -3.46 -11.73
CA HIS A 40 -10.07 -2.31 -11.92
C HIS A 40 -9.10 -2.16 -10.75
N TYR A 41 -9.56 -2.35 -9.51
CA TYR A 41 -8.71 -2.24 -8.34
C TYR A 41 -7.69 -3.37 -8.26
N GLN A 42 -8.09 -4.62 -8.49
CA GLN A 42 -7.20 -5.77 -8.60
C GLN A 42 -6.16 -5.57 -9.71
N TRP A 43 -6.57 -5.04 -10.86
CA TRP A 43 -5.65 -4.69 -11.94
C TRP A 43 -4.61 -3.66 -11.48
N VAL A 44 -5.05 -2.58 -10.83
CA VAL A 44 -4.13 -1.55 -10.30
C VAL A 44 -3.16 -2.16 -9.28
N ILE A 45 -3.62 -3.08 -8.42
CA ILE A 45 -2.74 -3.77 -7.46
C ILE A 45 -1.63 -4.52 -8.20
N LEU A 46 -2.00 -5.34 -9.19
CA LEU A 46 -1.08 -6.26 -9.87
C LEU A 46 -0.19 -5.60 -10.93
N HIS A 47 -0.66 -4.52 -11.57
CA HIS A 47 0.00 -3.91 -12.73
C HIS A 47 0.52 -2.49 -12.52
N ASP A 48 0.24 -1.86 -11.38
CA ASP A 48 0.76 -0.52 -11.05
C ASP A 48 1.40 -0.48 -9.65
N PHE A 49 0.66 -0.90 -8.62
CA PHE A 49 1.13 -0.84 -7.24
C PHE A 49 2.26 -1.82 -6.93
N LEU A 50 2.08 -3.13 -7.17
CA LEU A 50 3.09 -4.14 -6.91
C LEU A 50 4.38 -3.90 -7.71
N PRO A 51 4.34 -3.67 -9.04
CA PRO A 51 5.56 -3.41 -9.81
C PRO A 51 6.34 -2.19 -9.31
N THR A 52 5.65 -1.16 -8.83
CA THR A 52 6.26 0.02 -8.22
C THR A 52 6.86 -0.30 -6.86
N LEU A 53 6.17 -1.08 -6.02
CA LEU A 53 6.56 -1.36 -4.65
C LEU A 53 7.70 -2.38 -4.52
N VAL A 54 7.68 -3.45 -5.32
CA VAL A 54 8.61 -4.58 -5.19
C VAL A 54 9.48 -4.80 -6.43
N GLY A 55 9.22 -4.06 -7.50
CA GLY A 55 9.91 -4.17 -8.79
C GLY A 55 9.20 -5.09 -9.79
N ASN A 56 9.42 -4.80 -11.08
CA ASN A 56 8.83 -5.54 -12.20
C ASN A 56 9.23 -7.03 -12.22
N GLU A 57 10.49 -7.34 -11.93
CA GLU A 57 11.01 -8.71 -11.99
C GLU A 57 10.31 -9.61 -10.98
N LEU A 58 10.34 -9.24 -9.69
CA LEU A 58 9.69 -9.99 -8.63
C LEU A 58 8.17 -10.11 -8.86
N THR A 59 7.51 -9.02 -9.29
CA THR A 59 6.07 -9.06 -9.59
C THR A 59 5.78 -10.05 -10.72
N ALA A 60 6.55 -10.00 -11.81
CA ALA A 60 6.38 -10.90 -12.94
C ALA A 60 6.63 -12.37 -12.55
N THR A 61 7.69 -12.64 -11.77
CA THR A 61 7.98 -13.99 -11.26
C THR A 61 6.81 -14.55 -10.47
N VAL A 62 6.25 -13.81 -9.50
CA VAL A 62 5.13 -14.31 -8.69
C VAL A 62 3.85 -14.48 -9.53
N LEU A 63 3.59 -13.58 -10.47
CA LEU A 63 2.44 -13.71 -11.39
C LEU A 63 2.56 -14.91 -12.33
N GLN A 64 3.76 -15.29 -12.74
CA GLN A 64 3.99 -16.39 -13.70
C GLN A 64 4.18 -17.74 -13.01
N GLU A 65 5.01 -17.78 -11.97
CA GLU A 65 5.42 -19.02 -11.30
C GLU A 65 4.57 -19.32 -10.05
N GLY A 66 3.88 -18.31 -9.50
CA GLY A 66 3.13 -18.41 -8.26
C GLY A 66 3.99 -18.23 -7.00
N PRO A 67 3.40 -18.51 -5.83
CA PRO A 67 4.05 -18.32 -4.55
C PRO A 67 5.03 -19.46 -4.29
N ARG A 68 6.14 -19.16 -3.61
CA ARG A 68 7.09 -20.17 -3.13
C ARG A 68 6.88 -20.48 -1.65
N PHE A 69 6.45 -19.49 -0.87
CA PHE A 69 6.43 -19.55 0.59
C PHE A 69 5.03 -19.34 1.16
N TYR A 70 4.21 -18.51 0.53
CA TYR A 70 2.82 -18.34 0.91
C TYR A 70 2.00 -19.55 0.44
N ARG A 71 1.76 -20.48 1.37
CA ARG A 71 1.01 -21.71 1.13
C ARG A 71 -0.39 -21.56 1.70
N LEU A 72 -1.38 -21.73 0.83
CA LEU A 72 -2.78 -21.78 1.21
C LEU A 72 -3.18 -23.22 1.54
N GLU A 73 -3.70 -23.41 2.76
CA GLU A 73 -4.41 -24.63 3.16
C GLU A 73 -5.88 -24.25 3.39
N GLY A 74 -6.65 -24.15 2.30
CA GLY A 74 -8.05 -23.69 2.32
C GLY A 74 -8.19 -22.24 1.86
N GLU A 75 -9.07 -21.48 2.54
CA GLU A 75 -9.40 -20.10 2.17
C GLU A 75 -8.19 -19.16 2.29
N PRO A 76 -8.07 -18.16 1.40
CA PRO A 76 -7.04 -17.14 1.52
C PRO A 76 -7.07 -16.41 2.87
N TYR A 77 -5.90 -16.18 3.47
CA TYR A 77 -5.76 -15.48 4.76
C TYR A 77 -4.69 -14.39 4.70
N ILE A 78 -4.62 -13.52 5.71
CA ILE A 78 -3.52 -12.55 5.82
C ILE A 78 -2.53 -13.07 6.87
N PRO A 79 -1.29 -13.43 6.50
CA PRO A 79 -0.29 -13.88 7.46
C PRO A 79 0.20 -12.72 8.34
N VAL A 80 0.66 -13.03 9.55
CA VAL A 80 1.13 -12.00 10.50
C VAL A 80 2.40 -11.30 9.99
N GLU A 81 3.26 -12.00 9.25
CA GLU A 81 4.44 -11.42 8.59
C GLU A 81 4.06 -10.32 7.61
N PHE A 82 2.89 -10.44 6.96
CA PHE A 82 2.33 -9.41 6.10
C PHE A 82 1.72 -8.28 6.94
N ALA A 83 0.76 -8.59 7.81
CA ALA A 83 -0.05 -7.59 8.52
C ALA A 83 0.74 -6.80 9.57
N ASP A 84 1.65 -7.47 10.27
CA ASP A 84 2.35 -6.93 11.44
C ASP A 84 3.81 -6.57 11.18
N ALA A 85 4.31 -6.83 9.97
CA ALA A 85 5.62 -6.36 9.53
C ALA A 85 5.65 -5.80 8.11
N ALA A 86 5.64 -6.66 7.08
CA ALA A 86 6.03 -6.24 5.74
C ALA A 86 5.12 -5.14 5.18
N TYR A 87 3.79 -5.26 5.34
CA TYR A 87 2.82 -4.29 4.82
C TYR A 87 2.69 -3.02 5.66
N ARG A 88 3.47 -2.91 6.75
CA ARG A 88 3.63 -1.66 7.54
C ARG A 88 4.76 -0.77 7.04
N TYR A 89 5.39 -1.12 5.92
CA TYR A 89 6.42 -0.29 5.27
C TYR A 89 5.92 1.15 5.02
N GLY A 90 4.62 1.30 4.74
CA GLY A 90 3.98 2.58 4.45
C GLY A 90 4.11 3.61 5.58
N HIS A 91 4.34 3.19 6.83
CA HIS A 91 4.60 4.12 7.93
C HIS A 91 5.86 4.97 7.68
N SER A 92 6.91 4.39 7.11
CA SER A 92 8.15 5.09 6.72
C SER A 92 7.93 6.12 5.62
N GLN A 93 6.89 5.93 4.80
CA GLN A 93 6.58 6.77 3.64
C GLN A 93 5.76 8.02 3.99
N ILE A 94 5.22 8.11 5.21
CA ILE A 94 4.40 9.24 5.66
C ILE A 94 5.26 10.50 5.81
N LYS A 95 4.75 11.62 5.27
CA LYS A 95 5.37 12.94 5.40
C LYS A 95 4.93 13.62 6.70
N ALA A 96 5.67 14.63 7.15
CA ALA A 96 5.24 15.46 8.29
C ALA A 96 3.97 16.28 7.99
N ASP A 97 3.82 16.72 6.73
CA ASP A 97 2.73 17.54 6.24
C ASP A 97 2.49 17.31 4.73
N TYR A 98 1.32 17.72 4.25
CA TYR A 98 0.89 17.61 2.86
C TYR A 98 0.26 18.92 2.37
N GLN A 99 0.52 19.28 1.12
CA GLN A 99 -0.33 20.23 0.40
C GLN A 99 -1.47 19.45 -0.26
N LEU A 100 -2.72 19.87 -0.06
CA LEU A 100 -3.89 19.12 -0.55
C LEU A 100 -4.52 19.74 -1.81
N GLN A 101 -4.30 21.03 -2.04
CA GLN A 101 -4.85 21.81 -3.15
C GLN A 101 -3.76 22.73 -3.72
N HIS A 102 -3.75 22.96 -5.04
CA HIS A 102 -2.77 23.83 -5.68
C HIS A 102 -2.84 25.24 -5.09
N GLY A 103 -1.69 25.78 -4.69
CA GLY A 103 -1.61 27.10 -4.02
C GLY A 103 -2.15 27.13 -2.58
N GLY A 104 -2.70 26.01 -2.08
CA GLY A 104 -3.18 25.89 -0.70
C GLY A 104 -2.05 25.71 0.33
N PRO A 105 -2.35 25.85 1.63
CA PRO A 105 -1.38 25.68 2.69
C PRO A 105 -0.91 24.23 2.81
N ARG A 106 0.28 24.03 3.39
CA ARG A 106 0.72 22.71 3.86
C ARG A 106 0.10 22.43 5.22
N ARG A 107 -0.46 21.24 5.39
CA ARG A 107 -1.15 20.80 6.62
C ARG A 107 -0.37 19.67 7.29
N PRO A 108 0.07 19.84 8.55
CA PRO A 108 0.63 18.76 9.35
C PRO A 108 -0.26 17.53 9.41
N VAL A 109 0.32 16.33 9.38
CA VAL A 109 -0.47 15.09 9.53
C VAL A 109 -1.27 15.10 10.84
N PHE A 110 -0.63 15.60 11.91
CA PHE A 110 -1.28 15.83 13.18
C PHE A 110 -1.06 17.26 13.66
N PRO A 111 -2.09 17.93 14.19
CA PRO A 111 -3.48 17.45 14.31
C PRO A 111 -4.31 17.63 13.02
N ASP A 112 -3.81 18.39 12.05
CA ASP A 112 -4.63 18.96 10.98
C ASP A 112 -5.19 17.95 9.99
N LEU A 113 -4.55 16.79 9.79
CA LEU A 113 -5.07 15.74 8.91
C LEU A 113 -5.52 14.49 9.69
N ALA A 114 -5.74 14.64 11.00
CA ALA A 114 -6.32 13.57 11.80
C ALA A 114 -7.69 13.14 11.24
N GLY A 115 -7.95 11.84 11.29
CA GLY A 115 -9.20 11.22 10.85
C GLY A 115 -10.36 11.43 11.81
N PHE A 116 -11.38 10.55 11.71
CA PHE A 116 -12.55 10.52 12.60
C PHE A 116 -13.40 11.79 12.64
N ARG A 117 -13.40 12.55 11.55
CA ARG A 117 -14.22 13.76 11.36
C ARG A 117 -14.68 13.89 9.91
N PRO A 118 -15.78 14.62 9.65
CA PRO A 118 -16.21 14.92 8.29
C PRO A 118 -15.11 15.58 7.45
N LEU A 119 -15.10 15.32 6.15
CA LEU A 119 -14.14 15.93 5.22
C LEU A 119 -14.52 17.39 4.98
N ALA A 120 -13.72 18.32 5.51
CA ALA A 120 -13.91 19.74 5.23
C ALA A 120 -13.52 20.07 3.77
N PRO A 121 -14.16 21.06 3.12
CA PRO A 121 -13.88 21.40 1.72
C PRO A 121 -12.41 21.73 1.43
N ASP A 122 -11.74 22.38 2.37
CA ASP A 122 -10.32 22.75 2.30
C ASP A 122 -9.35 21.58 2.63
N HIS A 123 -9.90 20.39 2.88
CA HIS A 123 -9.20 19.12 3.02
C HIS A 123 -9.47 18.17 1.85
N ALA A 124 -10.25 18.58 0.85
CA ALA A 124 -10.42 17.84 -0.39
C ALA A 124 -9.06 17.73 -1.10
N VAL A 125 -8.72 16.52 -1.54
CA VAL A 125 -7.42 16.21 -2.14
C VAL A 125 -7.52 16.41 -3.65
N GLU A 126 -6.66 17.26 -4.19
CA GLU A 126 -6.33 17.30 -5.61
C GLU A 126 -5.28 16.23 -5.90
N TRP A 127 -5.72 15.09 -6.44
CA TRP A 127 -4.90 13.89 -6.57
C TRP A 127 -3.66 14.05 -7.45
N GLN A 128 -3.64 15.02 -8.36
CA GLN A 128 -2.46 15.37 -9.17
C GLN A 128 -1.28 15.80 -8.30
N LEU A 129 -1.53 16.27 -7.07
CA LEU A 129 -0.49 16.61 -6.12
C LEU A 129 0.13 15.39 -5.43
N LEU A 130 -0.47 14.20 -5.54
CA LEU A 130 0.00 12.95 -4.90
C LEU A 130 0.34 11.85 -5.91
N PHE A 131 -0.18 11.92 -7.14
CA PHE A 131 0.07 10.97 -8.21
C PHE A 131 0.47 11.71 -9.49
N ASP A 132 1.47 11.20 -10.20
CA ASP A 132 1.90 11.81 -11.46
C ASP A 132 0.86 11.63 -12.55
N VAL A 133 0.42 12.75 -13.12
CA VAL A 133 -0.49 12.80 -14.26
C VAL A 133 0.25 13.42 -15.46
N PRO A 134 0.21 12.81 -16.66
CA PRO A 134 0.84 13.38 -17.85
C PRO A 134 0.41 14.83 -18.10
N GLY A 135 1.38 15.71 -18.38
CA GLY A 135 1.12 17.14 -18.60
C GLY A 135 0.98 17.98 -17.32
N GLN A 136 1.05 17.37 -16.14
CA GLN A 136 1.07 18.07 -14.85
C GLN A 136 2.48 18.14 -14.26
N PRO A 137 2.77 19.10 -13.36
CA PRO A 137 3.99 19.08 -12.57
C PRO A 137 4.16 17.78 -11.78
N PRO A 138 5.40 17.38 -11.43
CA PRO A 138 5.64 16.18 -10.62
C PRO A 138 4.90 16.22 -9.27
N ALA A 139 4.33 15.09 -8.88
CA ALA A 139 3.59 14.98 -7.62
C ALA A 139 4.51 15.04 -6.39
N GLN A 140 3.90 15.31 -5.22
CA GLN A 140 4.57 15.26 -3.94
C GLN A 140 4.96 13.81 -3.61
N ARG A 141 6.25 13.51 -3.73
CA ARG A 141 6.78 12.19 -3.37
C ARG A 141 6.59 11.87 -1.89
N ALA A 142 6.29 10.61 -1.64
CA ALA A 142 6.34 10.02 -0.31
C ALA A 142 7.77 10.05 0.25
N LYS A 143 7.93 9.80 1.55
CA LYS A 143 9.25 9.57 2.15
C LYS A 143 9.80 8.20 1.71
N PRO A 144 11.14 8.02 1.71
CA PRO A 144 11.73 6.71 1.44
C PRO A 144 11.37 5.69 2.53
N ILE A 145 11.44 4.42 2.17
CA ILE A 145 11.35 3.26 3.06
C ILE A 145 12.75 3.04 3.67
N ASP A 146 13.08 3.75 4.76
CA ASP A 146 14.46 3.85 5.27
C ASP A 146 14.64 3.53 6.76
N GLY A 147 13.54 3.24 7.47
CA GLY A 147 13.55 3.00 8.91
C GLY A 147 13.39 4.26 9.75
N GLN A 148 13.16 5.42 9.12
CA GLN A 148 12.88 6.68 9.81
C GLN A 148 11.40 7.00 9.76
N LEU A 149 10.92 7.69 10.81
CA LEU A 149 9.57 8.21 10.88
C LEU A 149 9.61 9.71 11.18
N PRO A 150 8.68 10.50 10.62
CA PRO A 150 8.53 11.88 11.04
C PRO A 150 8.22 11.95 12.55
N ALA A 151 8.65 13.04 13.16
CA ALA A 151 8.50 13.28 14.60
C ALA A 151 7.05 13.14 15.10
N SER A 152 6.07 13.50 14.25
CA SER A 152 4.64 13.37 14.53
C SER A 152 4.16 11.93 14.68
N LEU A 153 4.88 10.95 14.11
CA LEU A 153 4.60 9.51 14.28
C LEU A 153 5.38 8.88 15.42
N ILE A 154 6.49 9.48 15.85
CA ILE A 154 7.21 9.08 17.07
C ILE A 154 6.52 9.64 18.33
N ARG A 155 5.86 10.79 18.21
CA ARG A 155 5.13 11.46 19.28
C ARG A 155 3.69 11.69 18.84
N LEU A 156 2.94 10.59 18.73
CA LEU A 156 1.53 10.65 18.38
C LEU A 156 0.76 11.46 19.45
N PRO A 157 -0.23 12.27 19.04
CA PRO A 157 -1.07 12.99 19.96
C PRO A 157 -2.02 12.04 20.72
N GLU A 158 -2.48 12.47 21.89
CA GLU A 158 -3.40 11.69 22.73
C GLU A 158 -4.72 11.38 22.03
N SER A 159 -5.18 12.24 21.12
CA SER A 159 -6.36 11.97 20.27
C SER A 159 -6.23 10.72 19.41
N ILE A 160 -5.01 10.21 19.21
CA ILE A 160 -4.72 9.00 18.44
C ILE A 160 -4.39 7.82 19.36
N THR A 161 -3.64 8.04 20.44
CA THR A 161 -3.18 6.95 21.31
C THR A 161 -4.11 6.66 22.48
N GLY A 162 -5.00 7.59 22.81
CA GLY A 162 -5.59 7.68 24.13
C GLY A 162 -4.56 8.06 25.20
N ALA A 163 -5.01 8.18 26.45
CA ALA A 163 -4.15 8.29 27.61
C ALA A 163 -3.35 6.98 27.75
N VAL A 164 -2.02 7.07 27.66
CA VAL A 164 -1.10 5.94 27.83
C VAL A 164 -0.20 6.19 29.04
N GLU A 165 -0.08 5.19 29.91
CA GLU A 165 0.78 5.26 31.10
C GLU A 165 2.27 5.22 30.74
N VAL A 166 2.62 4.48 29.68
CA VAL A 166 4.01 4.38 29.20
C VAL A 166 4.18 5.26 27.96
N ASN A 167 5.04 6.28 28.09
CA ASN A 167 5.32 7.24 27.02
C ASN A 167 5.78 6.60 25.70
N ALA A 168 6.45 5.45 25.76
CA ALA A 168 6.87 4.70 24.58
C ALA A 168 5.68 4.32 23.68
N TYR A 169 4.49 4.06 24.23
CA TYR A 169 3.30 3.72 23.44
C TYR A 169 2.71 4.90 22.64
N ARG A 170 3.27 6.12 22.81
CA ARG A 170 3.00 7.25 21.91
C ARG A 170 3.75 7.15 20.58
N SER A 171 4.74 6.26 20.47
CA SER A 171 5.50 6.05 19.25
C SER A 171 4.86 4.97 18.39
N LEU A 172 4.54 5.29 17.14
CA LEU A 172 4.07 4.31 16.16
C LEU A 172 5.10 3.19 15.98
N ALA A 173 6.39 3.52 15.93
CA ALA A 173 7.47 2.53 15.85
C ALA A 173 7.47 1.57 17.05
N ALA A 174 7.33 2.09 18.28
CA ALA A 174 7.27 1.23 19.45
C ALA A 174 6.05 0.30 19.41
N ARG A 175 4.91 0.80 18.93
CA ARG A 175 3.68 0.01 18.77
C ARG A 175 3.84 -1.09 17.72
N ASP A 176 4.50 -0.82 16.60
CA ASP A 176 4.78 -1.82 15.56
C ASP A 176 5.74 -2.91 16.10
N LEU A 177 6.81 -2.51 16.79
CA LEU A 177 7.75 -3.44 17.43
C LEU A 177 7.07 -4.32 18.49
N HIS A 178 6.27 -3.73 19.38
CA HIS A 178 5.52 -4.48 20.38
C HIS A 178 4.48 -5.42 19.77
N ARG A 179 3.84 -5.01 18.67
CA ARG A 179 2.89 -5.87 17.97
C ARG A 179 3.58 -7.08 17.36
N GLY A 180 4.70 -6.87 16.66
CA GLY A 180 5.49 -7.97 16.12
C GLY A 180 5.97 -8.95 17.19
N GLN A 181 6.37 -8.43 18.36
CA GLN A 181 6.70 -9.28 19.50
C GLN A 181 5.48 -10.05 20.02
N GLY A 182 4.32 -9.38 20.13
CA GLY A 182 3.08 -9.97 20.64
C GLY A 182 2.50 -11.06 19.75
N THR A 183 2.74 -11.00 18.44
CA THR A 183 2.35 -12.06 17.48
C THR A 183 3.43 -13.11 17.27
N GLY A 184 4.59 -12.97 17.91
CA GLY A 184 5.68 -13.93 17.80
C GLY A 184 6.33 -13.95 16.42
N LEU A 185 6.41 -12.79 15.75
CA LEU A 185 7.03 -12.72 14.44
C LEU A 185 8.49 -13.24 14.47
N PRO A 186 8.90 -14.00 13.44
CA PRO A 186 10.31 -14.34 13.27
C PRO A 186 11.14 -13.08 13.07
N SER A 187 12.45 -13.19 13.31
CA SER A 187 13.37 -12.11 12.96
C SER A 187 13.52 -11.96 11.46
N GLY A 188 13.96 -10.79 11.02
CA GLY A 188 14.25 -10.54 9.61
C GLY A 188 15.32 -11.46 9.06
N GLU A 189 16.35 -11.76 9.85
CA GLU A 189 17.40 -12.70 9.51
C GLU A 189 16.85 -14.13 9.34
N ALA A 190 15.98 -14.59 10.24
CA ALA A 190 15.35 -15.90 10.14
C ALA A 190 14.49 -16.03 8.86
N VAL A 191 13.72 -14.99 8.53
CA VAL A 191 12.93 -14.97 7.28
C VAL A 191 13.84 -14.93 6.06
N ALA A 192 14.90 -14.11 6.07
CA ALA A 192 15.87 -14.04 4.98
C ALA A 192 16.47 -15.43 4.68
N HIS A 193 16.89 -16.15 5.72
CA HIS A 193 17.37 -17.53 5.58
C HIS A 193 16.29 -18.48 5.03
N ALA A 194 15.05 -18.39 5.52
CA ALA A 194 13.95 -19.25 5.07
C ALA A 194 13.59 -19.03 3.59
N VAL A 195 13.68 -17.79 3.10
CA VAL A 195 13.40 -17.46 1.70
C VAL A 195 14.61 -17.61 0.77
N GLY A 196 15.78 -17.92 1.33
CA GLY A 196 17.05 -18.05 0.58
C GLY A 196 17.71 -16.71 0.23
N ALA A 197 17.27 -15.61 0.83
CA ALA A 197 17.89 -14.30 0.69
C ALA A 197 19.15 -14.21 1.56
N LYS A 198 20.09 -13.35 1.16
CA LYS A 198 21.26 -13.04 1.98
C LYS A 198 20.84 -12.07 3.11
N PRO A 199 21.02 -12.43 4.40
CA PRO A 199 20.70 -11.51 5.48
C PRO A 199 21.54 -10.23 5.44
N LEU A 200 20.95 -9.12 5.84
CA LEU A 200 21.67 -7.87 6.06
C LEU A 200 22.77 -8.04 7.11
N THR A 201 23.92 -7.43 6.86
CA THR A 201 25.00 -7.33 7.84
C THR A 201 24.63 -6.34 8.95
N ARG A 202 25.32 -6.43 10.09
CA ARG A 202 25.16 -5.46 11.19
C ARG A 202 25.41 -4.02 10.76
N ALA A 203 26.34 -3.80 9.84
CA ALA A 203 26.64 -2.48 9.29
C ALA A 203 25.48 -1.94 8.45
N GLU A 204 24.86 -2.77 7.62
CA GLU A 204 23.70 -2.42 6.80
C GLU A 204 22.45 -2.15 7.66
N LEU A 205 22.23 -3.00 8.68
CA LEU A 205 21.17 -2.81 9.67
C LEU A 205 21.28 -1.47 10.40
N ALA A 206 22.51 -1.04 10.73
CA ALA A 206 22.80 0.26 11.35
C ALA A 206 22.02 0.54 12.64
N LEU A 207 21.81 -0.50 13.48
CA LEU A 207 21.01 -0.43 14.72
C LEU A 207 21.83 -0.09 15.98
N GLY A 208 22.99 0.53 15.81
CA GLY A 208 23.89 0.91 16.91
C GLY A 208 24.33 -0.28 17.76
N ASP A 209 24.04 -0.22 19.07
CA ASP A 209 24.47 -1.23 20.02
C ASP A 209 23.53 -2.44 20.15
N TRP A 210 22.47 -2.52 19.33
CA TRP A 210 21.66 -3.72 19.26
C TRP A 210 22.50 -4.93 18.84
N ARG A 211 22.33 -6.05 19.55
CA ARG A 211 23.08 -7.31 19.30
C ARG A 211 22.18 -8.51 19.04
N GLY A 212 20.87 -8.39 19.29
CA GLY A 212 19.89 -9.44 19.02
C GLY A 212 19.55 -9.54 17.54
N GLU A 213 18.70 -10.50 17.19
CA GLU A 213 18.10 -10.54 15.86
C GLU A 213 17.16 -9.36 15.66
N THR A 214 16.93 -8.99 14.41
CA THR A 214 16.21 -7.76 14.06
C THR A 214 14.71 -8.04 13.96
N PRO A 215 13.83 -7.26 14.63
CA PRO A 215 12.40 -7.34 14.42
C PRO A 215 12.03 -7.19 12.94
N LEU A 216 11.22 -8.11 12.40
CA LEU A 216 10.95 -8.22 10.95
C LEU A 216 10.55 -6.90 10.30
N TRP A 217 9.67 -6.12 10.93
CA TRP A 217 9.27 -4.80 10.43
C TRP A 217 10.48 -3.88 10.20
N LEU A 218 11.35 -3.77 11.20
CA LEU A 218 12.53 -2.92 11.11
C LEU A 218 13.53 -3.46 10.09
N TYR A 219 13.71 -4.78 10.03
CA TYR A 219 14.56 -5.41 9.02
C TYR A 219 14.09 -5.07 7.60
N VAL A 220 12.79 -5.20 7.31
CA VAL A 220 12.21 -4.87 5.99
C VAL A 220 12.45 -3.40 5.62
N LEU A 221 12.35 -2.47 6.57
CA LEU A 221 12.65 -1.06 6.33
C LEU A 221 14.13 -0.82 6.03
N ARG A 222 15.04 -1.47 6.77
CA ARG A 222 16.48 -1.36 6.52
C ARG A 222 16.89 -2.01 5.21
N GLU A 223 16.26 -3.13 4.87
CA GLU A 223 16.49 -3.85 3.61
C GLU A 223 16.12 -2.98 2.40
N ALA A 224 14.95 -2.34 2.45
CA ALA A 224 14.52 -1.39 1.44
C ALA A 224 15.50 -0.21 1.29
N ALA A 225 16.01 0.32 2.41
CA ALA A 225 17.00 1.39 2.42
C ALA A 225 18.31 0.98 1.71
N VAL A 226 18.82 -0.20 2.05
CA VAL A 226 20.15 -0.68 1.62
C VAL A 226 20.13 -1.18 0.18
N HIS A 227 19.13 -1.97 -0.21
CA HIS A 227 19.08 -2.60 -1.53
C HIS A 227 18.29 -1.78 -2.56
N GLY A 228 17.35 -0.94 -2.11
CA GLY A 228 16.43 -0.20 -2.96
C GLY A 228 16.51 1.32 -2.84
N GLY A 229 17.44 1.86 -2.04
CA GLY A 229 17.51 3.29 -1.76
C GLY A 229 16.27 3.85 -1.03
N GLY A 230 15.41 2.96 -0.52
CA GLY A 230 14.11 3.28 0.06
C GLY A 230 12.98 3.53 -0.96
N ASP A 231 13.21 3.34 -2.27
CA ASP A 231 12.15 3.53 -3.28
C ASP A 231 11.26 2.29 -3.43
N ARG A 232 11.75 1.12 -3.05
CA ARG A 232 11.07 -0.18 -3.14
C ARG A 232 11.46 -1.10 -2.00
N LEU A 233 10.61 -2.08 -1.72
CA LEU A 233 10.93 -3.16 -0.78
C LEU A 233 12.08 -4.02 -1.29
N GLY A 234 12.86 -4.56 -0.35
CA GLY A 234 13.90 -5.54 -0.65
C GLY A 234 13.34 -6.95 -0.84
N GLU A 235 14.22 -7.93 -0.91
CA GLU A 235 13.87 -9.31 -1.24
C GLU A 235 12.91 -9.93 -0.22
N VAL A 236 13.17 -9.79 1.09
CA VAL A 236 12.31 -10.32 2.15
C VAL A 236 10.96 -9.62 2.17
N GLY A 237 10.96 -8.29 2.30
CA GLY A 237 9.70 -7.53 2.39
C GLY A 237 8.87 -7.64 1.12
N GLY A 238 9.53 -7.56 -0.04
CA GLY A 238 8.90 -7.64 -1.34
C GLY A 238 8.29 -9.02 -1.61
N ARG A 239 8.99 -10.10 -1.25
CA ARG A 239 8.48 -11.48 -1.39
C ARG A 239 7.21 -11.70 -0.59
N ILE A 240 7.21 -11.29 0.69
CA ILE A 240 6.02 -11.40 1.56
C ILE A 240 4.83 -10.67 0.95
N VAL A 241 5.03 -9.40 0.55
CA VAL A 241 3.93 -8.57 0.03
C VAL A 241 3.43 -9.07 -1.32
N ALA A 242 4.33 -9.42 -2.23
CA ALA A 242 3.97 -9.86 -3.57
C ALA A 242 3.22 -11.20 -3.56
N GLU A 243 3.72 -12.21 -2.83
CA GLU A 243 3.07 -13.51 -2.79
C GLU A 243 1.68 -13.43 -2.18
N VAL A 244 1.52 -12.70 -1.07
CA VAL A 244 0.21 -12.56 -0.41
C VAL A 244 -0.79 -11.85 -1.31
N LEU A 245 -0.43 -10.70 -1.91
CA LEU A 245 -1.37 -9.94 -2.74
C LEU A 245 -1.72 -10.66 -4.03
N VAL A 246 -0.75 -11.29 -4.70
CA VAL A 246 -1.02 -12.07 -5.93
C VAL A 246 -1.94 -13.24 -5.62
N GLU A 247 -1.67 -14.00 -4.57
CA GLU A 247 -2.44 -15.20 -4.27
C GLU A 247 -3.83 -14.91 -3.74
N ILE A 248 -4.03 -13.83 -2.99
CA ILE A 248 -5.38 -13.41 -2.60
C ILE A 248 -6.21 -13.09 -3.84
N VAL A 249 -5.65 -12.34 -4.80
CA VAL A 249 -6.37 -12.03 -6.05
C VAL A 249 -6.59 -13.30 -6.86
N ARG A 250 -5.61 -14.20 -6.96
CA ARG A 250 -5.73 -15.43 -7.75
C ARG A 250 -6.78 -16.41 -7.20
N ASN A 251 -6.94 -16.46 -5.88
CA ASN A 251 -7.86 -17.37 -5.21
C ASN A 251 -9.20 -16.72 -4.83
N ASP A 252 -9.41 -15.45 -5.17
CA ASP A 252 -10.72 -14.80 -5.06
C ASP A 252 -11.62 -15.27 -6.22
N PRO A 253 -12.76 -15.94 -5.94
CA PRO A 253 -13.68 -16.45 -6.95
C PRO A 253 -14.37 -15.34 -7.76
N GLU A 254 -14.41 -14.10 -7.26
CA GLU A 254 -14.91 -12.94 -8.00
C GLU A 254 -13.80 -12.22 -8.77
N SER A 255 -12.53 -12.64 -8.67
CA SER A 255 -11.43 -11.92 -9.31
C SER A 255 -11.50 -11.95 -10.83
N TYR A 256 -10.91 -10.93 -11.46
CA TYR A 256 -10.73 -10.95 -12.91
C TYR A 256 -9.81 -12.10 -13.34
N LEU A 257 -8.85 -12.53 -12.50
CA LEU A 257 -7.99 -13.69 -12.82
C LEU A 257 -8.77 -15.01 -12.83
N ALA A 258 -9.78 -15.19 -11.97
CA ALA A 258 -10.61 -16.38 -11.95
C ALA A 258 -11.67 -16.38 -13.06
N ASN A 259 -12.29 -15.22 -13.34
CA ASN A 259 -13.45 -15.13 -14.23
C ASN A 259 -13.09 -14.76 -15.67
N ASN A 260 -12.10 -13.90 -15.88
CA ASN A 260 -11.66 -13.48 -17.21
C ASN A 260 -10.19 -13.01 -17.19
N PRO A 261 -9.20 -13.92 -17.23
CA PRO A 261 -7.77 -13.56 -17.16
C PRO A 261 -7.32 -12.60 -18.28
N SER A 262 -8.07 -12.58 -19.39
CA SER A 262 -7.81 -11.69 -20.53
C SER A 262 -8.43 -10.30 -20.39
N TRP A 263 -9.25 -10.08 -19.36
CA TRP A 263 -9.92 -8.82 -19.08
C TRP A 263 -8.91 -7.66 -18.99
N ARG A 264 -9.35 -6.47 -19.39
CA ARG A 264 -8.62 -5.22 -19.32
C ARG A 264 -9.52 -4.13 -18.76
N PRO A 265 -8.98 -3.15 -18.02
CA PRO A 265 -9.71 -1.97 -17.57
C PRO A 265 -10.52 -1.31 -18.68
N THR A 266 -11.76 -0.98 -18.38
CA THR A 266 -12.75 -0.42 -19.31
C THR A 266 -12.94 1.08 -19.12
N LEU A 267 -12.51 1.64 -17.98
CA LEU A 267 -12.48 3.08 -17.79
C LEU A 267 -11.36 3.75 -18.63
N PRO A 268 -11.55 5.02 -19.04
CA PRO A 268 -10.53 5.79 -19.72
C PRO A 268 -9.21 5.85 -18.94
N SER A 269 -8.10 5.92 -19.65
CA SER A 269 -6.75 6.05 -19.09
C SER A 269 -6.02 7.24 -19.71
N HIS A 270 -5.14 7.88 -18.94
CA HIS A 270 -4.32 8.98 -19.43
C HIS A 270 -3.29 8.55 -20.48
N GLN A 271 -2.99 7.25 -20.56
CA GLN A 271 -2.01 6.72 -21.49
C GLN A 271 -2.51 5.41 -22.08
N ARG A 272 -2.70 5.40 -23.40
CA ARG A 272 -3.20 4.25 -24.16
C ARG A 272 -2.41 2.99 -23.85
N GLY A 273 -3.12 1.91 -23.53
CA GLY A 273 -2.53 0.60 -23.24
C GLY A 273 -2.03 0.43 -21.80
N THR A 274 -2.21 1.43 -20.93
CA THR A 274 -1.86 1.34 -19.51
C THR A 274 -3.04 1.80 -18.66
N PHE A 275 -3.19 1.25 -17.46
CA PHE A 275 -4.20 1.69 -16.50
C PHE A 275 -3.58 1.64 -15.10
N LYS A 276 -3.64 2.77 -14.39
CA LYS A 276 -2.94 3.01 -13.13
C LYS A 276 -3.91 3.56 -12.09
N ILE A 277 -3.51 3.59 -10.81
CA ILE A 277 -4.37 4.15 -9.75
C ILE A 277 -4.81 5.59 -10.06
N ARG A 278 -3.92 6.39 -10.69
CA ARG A 278 -4.24 7.76 -11.09
C ARG A 278 -5.47 7.87 -12.00
N ASP A 279 -5.74 6.85 -12.83
CA ASP A 279 -6.86 6.84 -13.77
C ASP A 279 -8.22 6.62 -13.06
N LEU A 280 -8.20 6.06 -11.83
CA LEU A 280 -9.36 6.00 -10.94
C LEU A 280 -9.55 7.28 -10.12
N LEU A 281 -8.46 7.99 -9.82
CA LEU A 281 -8.47 9.15 -8.90
C LEU A 281 -8.67 10.48 -9.63
N VAL A 282 -8.11 10.58 -10.83
CA VAL A 282 -8.27 11.67 -11.77
C VAL A 282 -8.87 11.02 -13.01
N PRO A 283 -10.15 11.20 -13.32
CA PRO A 283 -10.71 10.61 -14.53
C PRO A 283 -10.03 11.21 -15.76
N ALA A 284 -9.56 10.37 -16.68
CA ALA A 284 -9.09 10.82 -17.98
C ALA A 284 -10.29 11.29 -18.83
N SER A 285 -10.10 12.39 -19.56
CA SER A 285 -11.07 12.91 -20.52
C SER A 285 -11.13 12.11 -21.81
#